data_AF-A0A847NMC6-F1
#
_entry.id   AF-A0A847NMC6-F1
#
_cell.length_a   1.000
_cell.length_b   1.000
_cell.length_c   1.000
_cell.angle_alpha   90.00
_cell.angle_beta   90.00
_cell.angle_gamma   90.00
#
_symmetry.space_group_name_H-M   'P 1'
#
loop_
_entity.id
_entity.type
_entity.pdbx_description
1 polymer ?
#
loop_
_entity_poly.entity_id
_entity_poly.type
_entity_poly.pdbx_seq_one_letter_code
_entity_poly.pdbx_strand_id
1 'polypeptide(L)' 'MKTKNNRTCKLSIRLNSEEKAKLELHSSLAGLTPSAYIRHILLKAKTPTSKYDKTMIAQISRIGNNIN' A
#
# COMPACT_ATOMS: atom_id res chain seq x y z
N MET A 1 -15.18 -19.34 20.73
CA MET A 1 -14.59 -18.51 19.66
C MET A 1 -14.04 -17.23 20.29
N LYS A 2 -12.74 -16.95 20.21
CA LYS A 2 -12.18 -15.67 20.71
C LYS A 2 -12.69 -14.54 19.80
N THR A 3 -13.47 -13.61 20.34
CA THR A 3 -13.91 -12.41 19.64
C THR A 3 -12.69 -11.61 19.21
N LYS A 4 -12.55 -11.42 17.89
CA LYS A 4 -11.53 -10.54 17.30
C LYS A 4 -11.77 -9.14 17.89
N ASN A 5 -10.81 -8.62 18.64
CA ASN A 5 -10.96 -7.34 19.30
C ASN A 5 -10.85 -6.23 18.25
N ASN A 6 -11.99 -5.81 17.70
CA ASN A 6 -12.09 -4.81 16.64
C ASN A 6 -11.88 -3.39 17.21
N ARG A 7 -10.66 -3.12 17.70
CA ARG A 7 -10.29 -1.78 18.16
C ARG A 7 -10.00 -0.88 16.95
N THR A 8 -10.68 0.24 16.87
CA THR A 8 -10.45 1.29 15.86
C THR A 8 -10.05 2.59 16.54
N CYS A 9 -9.14 3.35 15.94
CA CYS A 9 -8.73 4.67 16.39
C CYS A 9 -8.67 5.64 15.20
N LYS A 10 -9.06 6.90 15.42
CA LYS A 10 -8.91 7.98 14.44
C LYS A 10 -7.51 8.58 14.57
N LEU A 11 -6.73 8.55 13.49
CA LEU A 11 -5.44 9.22 13.41
C LEU A 11 -5.61 10.57 12.71
N SER A 12 -5.08 11.63 13.32
CA SER A 12 -4.96 12.96 12.71
C SER A 12 -3.50 13.35 12.68
N ILE A 13 -3.01 13.81 11.53
CA ILE A 13 -1.63 14.26 11.34
C ILE A 13 -1.63 15.68 10.78
N ARG A 14 -0.64 16.48 11.17
CA ARG A 14 -0.41 17.81 10.60
C ARG A 14 0.71 17.68 9.58
N LEU A 15 0.48 18.20 8.38
CA LEU A 15 1.42 18.20 7.28
C LEU A 15 1.54 19.63 6.76
N ASN A 16 2.73 20.03 6.36
CA ASN A 16 2.91 21.21 5.53
C ASN A 16 2.46 20.91 4.08
N SER A 17 2.46 21.94 3.23
CA SER A 17 1.99 21.84 1.84
C SER A 17 2.80 20.84 1.01
N GLU A 18 4.11 20.78 1.20
CA GLU A 18 5.00 19.89 0.46
C GLU A 18 4.80 18.43 0.88
N GLU A 19 4.70 18.17 2.19
CA GLU A 19 4.43 16.84 2.74
C GLU A 19 3.07 16.31 2.29
N LYS A 20 2.05 17.18 2.26
CA LYS A 20 0.72 16.83 1.74
C LYS A 20 0.78 16.45 0.26
N ALA A 21 1.47 17.24 -0.56
CA ALA A 21 1.61 16.96 -1.99
C ALA A 21 2.33 15.62 -2.25
N LYS A 22 3.41 15.33 -1.50
CA LYS A 22 4.10 14.04 -1.57
C LYS A 22 3.18 12.87 -1.20
N LEU A 23 2.40 13.01 -0.13
CA LEU A 23 1.43 12.00 0.29
C LEU A 23 0.40 11.72 -0.81
N GLU A 24 -0.17 12.77 -1.40
CA GLU A 24 -1.15 12.66 -2.47
C GLU A 24 -0.56 11.97 -3.71
N LEU A 25 0.64 12.35 -4.13
CA LEU A 25 1.34 11.71 -5.24
C LEU A 25 1.57 10.22 -4.99
N HIS A 26 2.16 9.85 -3.85
CA HIS A 26 2.48 8.45 -3.57
C HIS A 26 1.23 7.58 -3.39
N SER A 27 0.19 8.11 -2.74
CA SER A 27 -1.09 7.41 -2.60
C SER A 27 -1.75 7.17 -3.97
N SER A 28 -1.71 8.17 -4.86
CA SER A 28 -2.19 8.05 -6.24
C SER A 28 -1.42 6.98 -7.03
N LEU A 29 -0.07 6.99 -6.97
CA LEU A 29 0.77 5.98 -7.63
C LEU A 29 0.48 4.56 -7.11
N ALA A 30 0.21 4.41 -5.81
CA ALA A 30 -0.17 3.15 -5.21
C ALA A 30 -1.63 2.73 -5.49
N GLY A 31 -2.44 3.61 -6.09
CA GLY A 31 -3.87 3.38 -6.29
C GLY A 31 -4.67 3.31 -4.99
N LEU A 32 -4.25 4.03 -3.96
CA LEU A 32 -4.87 4.06 -2.64
C LEU A 32 -5.33 5.48 -2.28
N THR A 33 -6.33 5.59 -1.40
CA THR A 33 -6.61 6.89 -0.77
C THR A 33 -5.47 7.26 0.17
N PRO A 34 -5.21 8.56 0.43
CA PRO A 34 -4.17 9.00 1.36
C PRO A 34 -4.24 8.31 2.72
N SER A 35 -5.46 8.16 3.27
CA SER A 35 -5.66 7.49 4.55
C SER A 35 -5.33 5.99 4.51
N ALA A 36 -5.67 5.30 3.42
CA ALA A 36 -5.36 3.89 3.23
C ALA A 36 -3.86 3.68 3.01
N TYR A 37 -3.21 4.59 2.28
CA TYR A 37 -1.77 4.60 2.07
C TYR A 37 -1.00 4.78 3.39
N ILE A 38 -1.39 5.74 4.24
CA ILE A 38 -0.81 5.91 5.59
C ILE A 38 -0.98 4.64 6.42
N ARG A 39 -2.19 4.06 6.47
CA ARG A 39 -2.42 2.80 7.19
C ARG A 39 -1.57 1.66 6.65
N HIS A 40 -1.43 1.58 5.33
CA HIS A 40 -0.61 0.56 4.69
C HIS A 40 0.85 0.71 5.11
N ILE A 41 1.44 1.91 5.05
CA ILE A 41 2.83 2.13 5.49
C ILE A 41 3.00 1.83 6.98
N LEU A 42 2.10 2.32 7.84
CA LEU A 42 2.21 2.16 9.30
C LEU A 42 2.07 0.70 9.76
N LEU A 43 1.17 -0.07 9.12
CA LEU A 43 0.84 -1.44 9.55
C LEU A 43 1.62 -2.52 8.78
N LYS A 44 2.01 -2.23 7.54
CA LYS A 44 2.88 -3.09 6.75
C LYS A 44 4.21 -2.36 6.59
N ALA A 45 5.18 -2.71 7.43
CA ALA A 45 6.58 -2.29 7.31
C ALA A 45 7.26 -2.67 5.96
N LYS A 46 6.50 -3.22 4.98
CA LYS A 46 6.91 -3.35 3.58
C LYS A 46 6.02 -2.45 2.71
N THR A 47 6.69 -1.57 1.97
CA THR A 47 6.12 -0.68 0.97
C THR A 47 5.06 -1.39 0.12
N PRO A 48 3.93 -0.72 -0.22
CA PRO A 48 2.94 -1.31 -1.09
C PRO A 48 3.60 -1.62 -2.42
N THR A 49 3.64 -2.92 -2.77
CA THR A 49 4.08 -3.38 -4.08
C THR A 49 3.17 -2.73 -5.11
N SER A 50 3.78 -1.97 -6.00
CA SER A 50 3.09 -1.22 -7.04
C SER A 50 2.17 -2.16 -7.83
N LYS A 51 1.01 -1.67 -8.29
CA LYS A 51 0.11 -2.47 -9.16
C LYS A 51 0.85 -2.98 -10.42
N TYR A 52 1.86 -2.23 -10.86
CA TYR A 52 2.74 -2.58 -11.98
C TYR A 52 3.72 -3.72 -11.63
N ASP A 53 4.18 -3.81 -10.37
CA ASP A 53 5.04 -4.92 -9.93
C ASP A 53 4.27 -6.24 -9.90
N LYS A 54 3.00 -6.21 -9.52
CA LYS A 54 2.16 -7.43 -9.51
C LYS A 54 2.00 -8.02 -10.90
N THR A 55 1.82 -7.17 -11.91
CA THR A 55 1.69 -7.61 -13.30
C THR A 55 3.01 -8.17 -13.84
N MET A 56 4.15 -7.56 -13.49
CA MET A 56 5.47 -8.08 -13.87
C MET A 56 5.77 -9.42 -13.20
N ILE A 57 5.51 -9.58 -11.91
CA ILE A 57 5.71 -10.85 -11.18
C ILE A 57 4.85 -11.96 -11.81
N ALA A 58 3.60 -11.66 -12.17
CA ALA A 58 2.72 -12.61 -12.84
C ALA A 58 3.22 -13.00 -14.24
N GLN A 59 3.82 -12.07 -14.99
CA GLN A 59 4.43 -12.38 -16.29
C GLN A 59 5.69 -13.23 -16.16
N ILE A 60 6.59 -12.91 -15.23
CA ILE A 60 7.81 -13.69 -14.98
C ILE A 60 7.45 -15.13 -14.56
N SER A 61 6.45 -15.28 -13.69
CA SER A 61 5.97 -16.61 -13.28
C SER A 61 5.39 -17.43 -14.43
N ARG A 62 4.72 -16.80 -15.40
CA ARG A 62 4.24 -17.50 -16.62
C ARG A 62 5.39 -17.96 -17.50
N ILE A 63 6.42 -17.15 -17.68
CA ILE A 63 7.60 -17.52 -18.47
C ILE A 63 8.34 -18.67 -17.80
N GLY A 64 8.58 -18.59 -16.49
CA GLY A 64 9.28 -19.61 -15.71
C GLY A 64 8.64 -21.00 -15.75
N ASN A 65 7.30 -21.08 -15.75
CA ASN A 65 6.59 -22.35 -15.87
C ASN A 65 6.64 -22.97 -17.28
N ASN A 66 7.04 -22.22 -18.30
CA ASN A 66 7.06 -22.69 -19.69
C ASN A 66 8.47 -23.10 -20.17
N ILE A 67 9.47 -22.93 -19.30
CA ILE A 67 10.89 -23.30 -19.53
C ILE A 67 11.34 -24.47 -18.65
N ASN A 68 10.45 -25.03 -17.83
CA ASN A 68 10.65 -26.24 -17.03
C ASN A 68 9.68 -27.33 -17.49
#